data_AF-A0A8J4W6C0-F1
#
_entry.id   AF-A0A8J4W6C0-F1
#
_cell.length_a   1.000
_cell.length_b   1.000
_cell.length_c   1.000
_cell.angle_alpha   90.00
_cell.angle_beta   90.00
_cell.angle_gamma   90.00
#
_symmetry.space_group_name_H-M   'P 1'
#
loop_
_entity.id
_entity.type
_entity.pdbx_description
1 polymer ?
#
loop_
_entity_poly.entity_id
_entity_poly.type
_entity_poly.pdbx_seq_one_letter_code
_entity_poly.pdbx_strand_id
1 'polypeptide(L)'
;FLVIYGLIGSSLRMFQYYHAVNLSQWCWILAEGFTLVGCSYVITLSKPLKELKDTRPTSSLIGPSTLISIFGQEAINIISLSCGIHMLSSQVWYCPFSPDNVDAAKWWLMADNHMATTIFFTVIFQQHTAAWTYSFGSIYRQPIWRNYLLIVFFMVLAVLDMYLLLGEPSAITDQFRISSSTNVVGLPDVPMPMSFRVKYLGIILGNVFGSILFEYFVVLGPVRTYFRNKYHTDMIPMRNTYKPDIEAVKKLRAESQAPLKDVRNALAATNGDFPAAFEWLRKKGIASASKKAGRATAEGLVGVSVAQDGLQAAMVEINSETDFVAMNDKFQALVSNVATAVASSEASGVVTQLPTDQLALVDVDGATVAQKVPELVGVVGENVVAQRAVQFQLEEGTICSYLHNVAAPGLGRAGALVALQYPSKSATPEQVAGVKELGHRLAMHIVAAKPRFLSREVVPEELVEKERAFLADQVKDSGKPAHIVAKMTEGRLGKFFGEITLLEQDHFIEEGNPKVGKFVEEQAKNLGLDVKVAAYERFGVGEGKEEEA
;
A
#
# COMPACT_ATOMS: atom_id res chain seq x y z
N PHE A 1 34.09 10.90 10.68
CA PHE A 1 35.31 11.73 10.82
C PHE A 1 35.05 13.05 11.53
N LEU A 2 34.42 14.07 10.92
CA LEU A 2 34.30 15.39 11.57
C LEU A 2 33.62 15.36 12.96
N VAL A 3 32.58 14.54 13.12
CA VAL A 3 31.91 14.36 14.41
C VAL A 3 32.86 13.79 15.47
N ILE A 4 33.55 12.69 15.17
CA ILE A 4 34.49 12.08 16.10
C ILE A 4 35.72 12.97 16.35
N TYR A 5 36.17 13.73 15.35
CA TYR A 5 37.22 14.75 15.53
C TYR A 5 36.80 15.80 16.58
N GLY A 6 35.57 16.29 16.48
CA GLY A 6 35.01 17.24 17.45
C GLY A 6 34.89 16.65 18.86
N LEU A 7 34.53 15.36 18.98
CA LEU A 7 34.48 14.67 20.27
C LEU A 7 35.86 14.50 20.88
N ILE A 8 36.84 14.02 20.10
CA ILE A 8 38.25 13.94 20.52
C ILE A 8 38.75 15.32 20.94
N GLY A 9 38.43 16.37 20.19
CA GLY A 9 38.78 17.76 20.54
C GLY A 9 38.11 18.24 21.83
N SER A 10 36.87 17.82 22.09
CA SER A 10 36.16 18.14 23.34
C SER A 10 36.81 17.43 24.54
N SER A 11 37.16 16.15 24.38
CA SER A 11 37.92 15.38 25.36
C SER A 11 39.29 16.01 25.63
N LEU A 12 40.02 16.39 24.58
CA LEU A 12 41.28 17.16 24.69
C LEU A 12 41.10 18.40 25.57
N ARG A 13 40.11 19.24 25.26
CA ARG A 13 39.86 20.49 26.01
C ARG A 13 39.52 20.23 27.47
N MET A 14 38.74 19.19 27.76
CA MET A 14 38.39 18.80 29.12
C MET A 14 39.64 18.42 29.95
N PHE A 15 40.53 17.58 29.39
CA PHE A 15 41.76 17.18 30.07
C PHE A 15 42.78 18.32 30.19
N GLN A 16 42.87 19.20 29.18
CA GLN A 16 43.68 20.42 29.25
C GLN A 16 43.22 21.33 30.40
N TYR A 17 41.91 21.54 30.53
CA TYR A 17 41.33 22.34 31.60
C TYR A 17 41.60 21.70 32.97
N TYR A 18 41.36 20.40 33.13
CA TYR A 18 41.56 19.68 34.38
C TYR A 18 43.03 19.72 34.85
N HIS A 19 43.98 19.58 33.93
CA HIS A 19 45.41 19.61 34.25
C HIS A 19 46.05 21.00 34.16
N ALA A 20 45.28 22.04 33.83
CA ALA A 20 45.75 23.40 33.61
C ALA A 20 46.95 23.52 32.64
N VAL A 21 46.90 22.78 31.53
CA VAL A 21 47.95 22.77 30.49
C VAL A 21 47.42 23.24 29.15
N ASN A 22 48.29 23.82 28.32
CA ASN A 22 47.96 24.20 26.94
C ASN A 22 48.79 23.40 25.93
N LEU A 23 48.40 23.46 24.65
CA LEU A 23 49.24 22.97 23.55
C LEU A 23 49.91 24.14 22.85
N SER A 24 51.08 23.91 22.26
CA SER A 24 51.78 24.92 21.48
C SER A 24 51.00 25.29 20.21
N GLN A 25 51.31 26.46 19.64
CA GLN A 25 50.69 26.91 18.38
C GLN A 25 50.97 25.92 17.24
N TRP A 26 52.18 25.35 17.17
CA TRP A 26 52.53 24.35 16.17
C TRP A 26 51.79 23.04 16.33
N CYS A 27 51.52 22.60 17.56
CA CYS A 27 50.64 21.45 17.82
C CYS A 27 49.23 21.70 17.28
N TRP A 28 48.66 22.90 17.48
CA TRP A 28 47.36 23.25 16.91
C TRP A 28 47.39 23.35 15.39
N ILE A 29 48.43 23.95 14.81
CA ILE A 29 48.60 24.01 13.35
C ILE A 29 48.67 22.60 12.75
N LEU A 30 49.37 21.66 13.41
CA LEU A 30 49.42 20.27 12.95
C LEU A 30 48.07 19.54 13.11
N ALA A 31 47.38 19.72 14.23
CA ALA A 31 46.11 19.04 14.52
C ALA A 31 44.91 19.61 13.74
N GLU A 32 44.75 20.93 13.71
CA GLU A 32 43.62 21.62 13.06
C GLU A 32 43.95 22.05 11.64
N GLY A 33 45.15 22.58 11.39
CA GLY A 33 45.56 23.05 10.08
C GLY A 33 45.84 21.90 9.12
N PHE A 34 46.83 21.05 9.45
CA PHE A 34 47.24 19.98 8.55
C PHE A 34 46.35 18.75 8.67
N THR A 35 46.14 18.23 9.88
CA THR A 35 45.44 16.96 10.08
C THR A 35 43.95 17.08 9.75
N LEU A 36 43.21 17.99 10.37
CA LEU A 36 41.77 18.14 10.11
C LEU A 36 41.48 18.54 8.66
N VAL A 37 42.06 19.63 8.15
CA VAL A 37 41.77 20.11 6.78
C VAL A 37 42.29 19.11 5.75
N GLY A 38 43.53 18.64 5.91
CA GLY A 38 44.14 17.68 5.01
C GLY A 38 43.36 16.36 4.93
N CYS A 39 43.11 15.71 6.08
CA CYS A 39 42.30 14.48 6.11
C CYS A 39 40.90 14.71 5.55
N SER A 40 40.23 15.81 5.91
CA SER A 40 38.89 16.11 5.40
C SER A 40 38.88 16.17 3.88
N TYR A 41 39.87 16.80 3.26
CA TYR A 41 40.01 16.84 1.81
C TYR A 41 40.32 15.47 1.22
N VAL A 42 41.39 14.80 1.66
CA VAL A 42 41.83 13.55 1.01
C VAL A 42 40.83 12.40 1.19
N ILE A 43 40.03 12.42 2.25
CA ILE A 43 38.91 11.48 2.45
C ILE A 43 37.84 11.67 1.36
N THR A 44 37.57 12.88 0.87
CA THR A 44 36.55 13.07 -0.18
C THR A 44 36.93 12.45 -1.53
N LEU A 45 38.22 12.16 -1.74
CA LEU A 45 38.74 11.65 -3.02
C LEU A 45 38.57 10.13 -3.19
N SER A 46 38.01 9.43 -2.20
CA SER A 46 37.76 7.99 -2.34
C SER A 46 36.68 7.69 -3.36
N LYS A 47 36.98 6.73 -4.23
CA LYS A 47 36.11 6.32 -5.33
C LYS A 47 34.93 5.46 -4.87
N PRO A 48 33.81 5.43 -5.62
CA PRO A 48 32.74 4.46 -5.40
C PRO A 48 33.20 3.05 -5.73
N LEU A 49 32.51 2.03 -5.19
CA LEU A 49 32.73 0.63 -5.62
C LEU A 49 32.42 0.46 -7.12
N LYS A 50 33.05 -0.55 -7.74
CA LYS A 50 32.85 -0.85 -9.17
C LYS A 50 31.43 -1.35 -9.47
N GLU A 51 30.78 -1.95 -8.49
CA GLU A 51 29.45 -2.56 -8.61
C GLU A 51 28.51 -1.95 -7.57
N LEU A 52 27.27 -1.73 -8.00
CA LEU A 52 26.18 -1.38 -7.11
C LEU A 52 25.72 -2.63 -6.35
N LYS A 53 25.57 -2.53 -5.04
CA LYS A 53 25.01 -3.60 -4.22
C LYS A 53 23.49 -3.59 -4.31
N ASP A 54 22.89 -4.76 -4.10
CA ASP A 54 21.43 -4.97 -4.22
C ASP A 54 20.59 -4.30 -3.11
N THR A 55 21.25 -3.55 -2.23
CA THR A 55 20.65 -2.86 -1.09
C THR A 55 20.95 -1.36 -1.16
N ARG A 56 19.92 -0.54 -0.95
CA ARG A 56 20.09 0.92 -0.87
C ARG A 56 20.73 1.36 0.45
N PRO A 57 21.52 2.45 0.47
CA PRO A 57 21.97 3.06 1.71
C PRO A 57 20.78 3.55 2.55
N THR A 58 20.95 3.55 3.87
CA THR A 58 19.98 4.16 4.78
C THR A 58 19.97 5.67 4.58
N SER A 59 18.79 6.28 4.53
CA SER A 59 18.66 7.75 4.44
C SER A 59 18.98 8.47 5.76
N SER A 60 19.09 7.73 6.87
CA SER A 60 19.48 8.31 8.17
C SER A 60 20.98 8.53 8.22
N LEU A 61 21.38 9.77 8.50
CA LEU A 61 22.77 10.15 8.77
C LEU A 61 23.25 9.63 10.14
N ILE A 62 22.32 9.44 11.08
CA ILE A 62 22.60 8.99 12.46
C ILE A 62 21.90 7.65 12.69
N GLY A 63 22.43 6.60 12.06
CA GLY A 63 21.96 5.23 12.25
C GLY A 63 22.66 4.52 13.42
N PRO A 64 22.15 3.36 13.88
CA PRO A 64 22.77 2.58 14.95
C PRO A 64 24.25 2.26 14.72
N SER A 65 24.64 1.87 13.50
CA SER A 65 26.06 1.62 13.18
C SER A 65 26.92 2.87 13.29
N THR A 66 26.39 4.03 12.93
CA THR A 66 27.13 5.31 13.04
C THR A 66 27.31 5.70 14.51
N LEU A 67 26.27 5.55 15.33
CA LEU A 67 26.35 5.83 16.77
C LEU A 67 27.30 4.88 17.50
N ILE A 68 27.24 3.58 17.20
CA ILE A 68 28.14 2.58 17.81
C ILE A 68 29.61 2.88 17.43
N SER A 69 29.88 3.23 16.17
CA SER A 69 31.21 3.65 15.72
C SER A 69 31.70 4.88 16.48
N ILE A 70 30.87 5.92 16.60
CA ILE A 70 31.22 7.17 17.28
C ILE A 70 31.50 6.94 18.77
N PHE A 71 30.53 6.39 19.50
CA PHE A 71 30.66 6.24 20.95
C PHE A 71 31.66 5.16 21.35
N GLY A 72 31.74 4.07 20.58
CA GLY A 72 32.70 3.02 20.84
C GLY A 72 34.14 3.49 20.63
N GLN A 73 34.40 4.23 19.54
CA GLN A 73 35.73 4.80 19.32
C GLN A 73 36.07 5.87 20.35
N GLU A 74 35.12 6.73 20.75
CA GLU A 74 35.35 7.73 21.79
C GLU A 74 35.67 7.10 23.15
N ALA A 75 34.99 6.01 23.53
CA ALA A 75 35.30 5.28 24.74
C ALA A 75 36.73 4.71 24.74
N ILE A 76 37.15 4.09 23.62
CA ILE A 76 38.52 3.57 23.45
C ILE A 76 39.56 4.70 23.58
N ASN A 77 39.24 5.88 23.02
CA ASN A 77 40.09 7.06 23.08
C ASN A 77 40.25 7.60 24.50
N ILE A 78 39.15 7.79 25.22
CA ILE A 78 39.18 8.29 26.61
C ILE A 78 39.94 7.32 27.52
N ILE A 79 39.74 6.01 27.36
CA ILE A 79 40.45 4.98 28.13
C ILE A 79 41.96 5.09 27.87
N SER A 80 42.38 5.14 26.61
CA SER A 80 43.80 5.24 26.26
C SER A 80 44.44 6.54 26.78
N LEU A 81 43.74 7.68 26.65
CA LEU A 81 44.20 8.96 27.17
C LEU A 81 44.38 8.93 28.69
N SER A 82 43.41 8.38 29.41
CA SER A 82 43.48 8.22 30.85
C SER A 82 44.64 7.29 31.25
N CYS A 83 44.86 6.20 30.53
CA CYS A 83 45.99 5.29 30.75
C CYS A 83 47.34 5.99 30.49
N GLY A 84 47.46 6.80 29.44
CA GLY A 84 48.67 7.56 29.13
C GLY A 84 49.01 8.58 30.21
N ILE A 85 48.01 9.34 30.66
CA ILE A 85 48.11 10.32 31.76
C ILE A 85 48.47 9.62 33.07
N HIS A 86 47.82 8.50 33.39
CA HIS A 86 48.14 7.70 34.57
C HIS A 86 49.57 7.15 34.52
N MET A 87 50.00 6.64 33.36
CA MET A 87 51.35 6.11 33.19
C MET A 87 52.41 7.21 33.40
N LEU A 88 52.15 8.42 32.90
CA LEU A 88 53.02 9.59 33.13
C LEU A 88 53.05 9.98 34.61
N SER A 89 51.88 10.18 35.22
CA SER A 89 51.77 10.65 36.61
C SER A 89 52.29 9.66 37.64
N SER A 90 52.41 8.39 37.28
CA SER A 90 53.00 7.35 38.12
C SER A 90 54.53 7.28 38.07
N GLN A 91 55.19 8.10 37.26
CA GLN A 91 56.65 8.10 37.16
C GLN A 91 57.29 8.89 38.30
N VAL A 92 58.34 8.35 38.90
CA VAL A 92 59.09 9.01 39.99
C VAL A 92 59.77 10.31 39.52
N TRP A 93 60.15 10.37 38.24
CA TRP A 93 60.75 11.56 37.63
C TRP A 93 59.72 12.57 37.13
N TYR A 94 58.43 12.23 37.11
CA TYR A 94 57.40 13.15 36.66
C TYR A 94 57.19 14.26 37.70
N CYS A 95 57.36 15.50 37.26
CA CYS A 95 57.07 16.69 38.06
C CYS A 95 55.74 17.29 37.60
N PRO A 96 54.70 17.33 38.45
CA PRO A 96 53.44 17.98 38.11
C PRO A 96 53.64 19.47 37.80
N PHE A 97 53.09 19.91 36.67
CA PHE A 97 53.08 21.32 36.30
C PHE A 97 52.08 22.09 37.19
N SER A 98 52.49 23.25 37.71
CA SER A 98 51.59 24.19 38.38
C SER A 98 51.43 25.45 37.53
N PRO A 99 50.20 25.85 37.15
CA PRO A 99 49.95 27.04 36.36
C PRO A 99 50.32 28.34 37.11
N ASP A 100 50.32 28.32 38.44
CA ASP A 100 50.71 29.47 39.28
C ASP A 100 52.16 29.91 39.06
N ASN A 101 52.98 29.01 38.49
CA ASN A 101 54.39 29.29 38.16
C ASN A 101 54.56 30.02 36.82
N VAL A 102 53.47 30.30 36.09
CA VAL A 102 53.51 30.94 34.78
C VAL A 102 52.84 32.30 34.82
N ASP A 103 53.57 33.32 34.36
CA ASP A 103 53.01 34.64 34.09
C ASP A 103 51.87 34.53 33.08
N ALA A 104 50.67 35.01 33.44
CA ALA A 104 49.49 34.98 32.60
C ALA A 104 49.71 35.67 31.24
N ALA A 105 50.59 36.68 31.16
CA ALA A 105 50.96 37.31 29.89
C ALA A 105 51.75 36.37 28.96
N LYS A 106 52.35 35.31 29.51
CA LYS A 106 53.15 34.28 28.82
C LYS A 106 52.44 32.93 28.81
N TRP A 107 51.13 32.92 28.63
CA TRP A 107 50.27 31.73 28.63
C TRP A 107 50.77 30.57 27.74
N TRP A 108 51.51 30.86 26.66
CA TRP A 108 52.12 29.85 25.79
C TRP A 108 53.13 28.94 26.52
N LEU A 109 53.68 29.38 27.66
CA LEU A 109 54.55 28.59 28.52
C LEU A 109 53.83 27.42 29.21
N MET A 110 52.49 27.46 29.31
CA MET A 110 51.69 26.34 29.81
C MET A 110 51.72 25.09 28.92
N ALA A 111 52.37 25.18 27.74
CA ALA A 111 52.60 24.03 26.85
C ALA A 111 53.93 23.32 27.09
N ASP A 112 54.83 23.90 27.90
CA ASP A 112 56.20 23.42 28.10
C ASP A 112 56.25 22.43 29.27
N ASN A 113 55.57 21.29 29.11
CA ASN A 113 55.54 20.23 30.12
C ASN A 113 55.18 18.85 29.52
N HIS A 114 55.52 17.79 30.27
CA HIS A 114 55.26 16.41 29.84
C HIS A 114 53.77 16.09 29.71
N MET A 115 52.89 16.70 30.52
CA MET A 115 51.45 16.45 30.45
C MET A 115 50.88 16.96 29.11
N ALA A 116 51.24 18.17 28.69
CA ALA A 116 50.88 18.72 27.39
C ALA A 116 51.36 17.81 26.24
N THR A 117 52.61 17.32 26.33
CA THR A 117 53.18 16.39 25.35
C THR A 117 52.40 15.07 25.29
N THR A 118 52.10 14.45 26.43
CA THR A 118 51.32 13.20 26.51
C THR A 118 49.88 13.39 26.02
N ILE A 119 49.25 14.52 26.32
CA ILE A 119 47.90 14.80 25.82
C ILE A 119 47.93 14.99 24.29
N PHE A 120 48.89 15.75 23.78
CA PHE A 120 49.04 16.00 22.34
C PHE A 120 49.21 14.71 21.54
N PHE A 121 50.20 13.88 21.89
CA PHE A 121 50.48 12.67 21.12
C PHE A 121 49.35 11.66 21.21
N THR A 122 48.67 11.57 22.34
CA THR A 122 47.49 10.70 22.40
C THR A 122 46.43 11.18 21.40
N VAL A 123 46.14 12.48 21.40
CA VAL A 123 45.05 13.05 20.61
C VAL A 123 45.35 13.07 19.11
N ILE A 124 46.57 13.42 18.70
CA ILE A 124 46.91 13.50 17.27
C ILE A 124 46.81 12.12 16.60
N PHE A 125 47.27 11.06 17.27
CA PHE A 125 47.13 9.68 16.78
C PHE A 125 45.67 9.21 16.79
N GLN A 126 44.86 9.63 17.77
CA GLN A 126 43.41 9.38 17.78
C GLN A 126 42.73 10.06 16.59
N GLN A 127 43.10 11.30 16.26
CA GLN A 127 42.58 12.02 15.09
C GLN A 127 42.97 11.34 13.78
N HIS A 128 44.21 10.86 13.64
CA HIS A 128 44.66 10.10 12.46
C HIS A 128 43.90 8.79 12.33
N THR A 129 43.75 8.08 13.45
CA THR A 129 43.04 6.80 13.49
C THR A 129 41.55 6.99 13.19
N ALA A 130 40.92 8.05 13.67
CA ALA A 130 39.57 8.43 13.30
C ALA A 130 39.43 8.77 11.80
N ALA A 131 40.43 9.41 11.20
CA ALA A 131 40.41 9.63 9.76
C ALA A 131 40.56 8.30 8.99
N TRP A 132 41.35 7.36 9.52
CA TRP A 132 41.54 6.03 8.95
C TRP A 132 40.29 5.13 9.06
N THR A 133 39.77 4.91 10.27
CA THR A 133 38.65 3.98 10.54
C THR A 133 37.41 4.35 9.73
N TYR A 134 37.08 5.64 9.68
CA TYR A 134 35.95 6.16 8.90
C TYR A 134 36.21 6.19 7.38
N SER A 135 37.38 5.71 6.94
CA SER A 135 37.77 5.58 5.53
C SER A 135 37.92 4.13 5.07
N PHE A 136 37.61 3.13 5.90
CA PHE A 136 37.71 1.71 5.53
C PHE A 136 36.87 1.30 4.32
N GLY A 137 35.92 2.13 3.89
CA GLY A 137 35.04 1.84 2.76
C GLY A 137 33.90 0.96 3.22
N SER A 138 32.70 1.54 3.29
CA SER A 138 31.48 0.80 3.59
C SER A 138 30.95 0.08 2.34
N ILE A 139 29.69 -0.34 2.36
CA ILE A 139 29.00 -1.09 1.30
C ILE A 139 29.02 -0.37 -0.08
N TYR A 140 29.36 0.92 -0.15
CA TYR A 140 29.23 1.74 -1.37
C TYR A 140 30.52 2.46 -1.80
N ARG A 141 31.55 2.48 -0.96
CA ARG A 141 32.77 3.26 -1.19
C ARG A 141 33.99 2.33 -1.18
N GLN A 142 34.94 2.56 -2.08
CA GLN A 142 36.18 1.78 -2.09
C GLN A 142 36.95 1.95 -0.78
N PRO A 143 37.66 0.89 -0.34
CA PRO A 143 38.42 0.94 0.89
C PRO A 143 39.60 1.88 0.79
N ILE A 144 40.11 2.31 1.96
CA ILE A 144 41.24 3.24 2.10
C ILE A 144 42.44 2.88 1.22
N TRP A 145 42.73 1.58 1.05
CA TRP A 145 43.85 1.06 0.26
C TRP A 145 43.82 1.45 -1.24
N ARG A 146 42.66 1.90 -1.73
CA ARG A 146 42.50 2.37 -3.12
C ARG A 146 42.63 3.89 -3.25
N ASN A 147 42.69 4.62 -2.14
CA ASN A 147 42.94 6.06 -2.11
C ASN A 147 44.42 6.29 -1.75
N TYR A 148 45.28 6.24 -2.76
CA TYR A 148 46.73 6.36 -2.59
C TYR A 148 47.15 7.69 -1.94
N LEU A 149 46.48 8.79 -2.28
CA LEU A 149 46.81 10.10 -1.70
C LEU A 149 46.52 10.13 -0.20
N LEU A 150 45.41 9.54 0.23
CA LEU A 150 45.07 9.40 1.65
C LEU A 150 46.11 8.55 2.40
N ILE A 151 46.57 7.44 1.82
CA ILE A 151 47.61 6.58 2.43
C ILE A 151 48.94 7.33 2.55
N VAL A 152 49.39 7.99 1.47
CA VAL A 152 50.63 8.78 1.48
C VAL A 152 50.54 9.90 2.51
N PHE A 153 49.41 10.60 2.57
CA PHE A 153 49.18 11.66 3.56
C PHE A 153 49.28 11.13 5.00
N PHE A 154 48.65 9.99 5.30
CA PHE A 154 48.78 9.35 6.62
C PHE A 154 50.21 8.91 6.93
N MET A 155 50.92 8.33 5.95
CA MET A 155 52.31 7.92 6.17
C MET A 155 53.20 9.12 6.50
N VAL A 156 53.02 10.25 5.82
CA VAL A 156 53.78 11.48 6.10
C VAL A 156 53.49 11.99 7.52
N LEU A 157 52.23 12.06 7.91
CA LEU A 157 51.84 12.50 9.25
C LEU A 157 52.35 11.54 10.34
N ALA A 158 52.20 10.23 10.14
CA ALA A 158 52.67 9.24 11.10
C ALA A 158 54.20 9.26 11.25
N VAL A 159 54.95 9.44 10.16
CA VAL A 159 56.41 9.58 10.22
C VAL A 159 56.80 10.84 10.98
N LEU A 160 56.11 11.96 10.75
CA LEU A 160 56.35 13.20 11.48
C LEU A 160 56.07 13.03 12.98
N ASP A 161 54.94 12.45 13.35
CA ASP A 161 54.58 12.25 14.76
C ASP A 161 55.54 11.29 15.47
N MET A 162 55.96 10.23 14.77
CA MET A 162 56.98 9.30 15.27
C MET A 162 58.33 9.98 15.47
N TYR A 163 58.73 10.85 14.54
CA TYR A 163 59.93 11.68 14.67
C TYR A 163 59.83 12.64 15.86
N LEU A 164 58.69 13.32 16.03
CA LEU A 164 58.49 14.26 17.15
C LEU A 164 58.45 13.54 18.50
N LEU A 165 57.90 12.31 18.57
CA LEU A 165 57.78 11.55 19.81
C LEU A 165 59.11 10.89 20.20
N LEU A 166 59.75 10.17 19.27
CA LEU A 166 60.92 9.34 19.56
C LEU A 166 62.26 10.04 19.26
N GLY A 167 62.24 11.17 18.57
CA GLY A 167 63.42 11.92 18.18
C GLY A 167 64.16 12.56 19.36
N GLU A 168 65.41 12.90 19.11
CA GLU A 168 66.19 13.77 19.99
C GLU A 168 65.71 15.22 19.87
N PRO A 169 65.92 16.05 20.92
CA PRO A 169 65.63 17.48 20.86
C PRO A 169 66.30 18.14 19.65
N SER A 170 65.52 18.94 18.94
CA SER A 170 65.93 19.65 17.72
C SER A 170 65.17 20.96 17.60
N ALA A 171 65.61 21.82 16.68
CA ALA A 171 64.90 23.06 16.37
C ALA A 171 63.42 22.82 15.97
N ILE A 172 63.09 21.66 15.39
CA ILE A 172 61.71 21.31 15.05
C ILE A 172 60.93 20.97 16.32
N THR A 173 61.44 20.11 17.18
CA THR A 173 60.74 19.70 18.41
C THR A 173 60.56 20.88 19.38
N ASP A 174 61.50 21.83 19.39
CA ASP A 174 61.41 23.09 20.14
C ASP A 174 60.22 23.97 19.68
N GLN A 175 59.94 24.03 18.37
CA GLN A 175 58.77 24.76 17.85
C GLN A 175 57.45 24.15 18.36
N PHE A 176 57.39 22.83 18.44
CA PHE A 176 56.23 22.11 18.98
C PHE A 176 56.16 22.14 20.50
N ARG A 177 57.22 22.57 21.20
CA ARG A 177 57.35 22.50 22.67
C ARG A 177 57.15 21.07 23.18
N ILE A 178 57.74 20.14 22.44
CA ILE A 178 57.73 18.72 22.75
C ILE A 178 59.19 18.34 22.90
N SER A 179 59.60 17.83 24.06
CA SER A 179 61.02 17.44 24.25
C SER A 179 61.97 18.62 23.93
N SER A 180 61.67 19.81 24.48
CA SER A 180 62.37 21.05 24.14
C SER A 180 63.77 21.09 24.76
N SER A 181 64.76 21.54 24.00
CA SER A 181 66.09 21.88 24.53
C SER A 181 66.13 23.27 25.18
N THR A 182 65.07 24.06 24.95
CA THR A 182 64.92 25.45 25.41
C THR A 182 63.85 25.53 26.50
N ASN A 183 64.26 25.30 27.74
CA ASN A 183 63.39 25.43 28.91
C ASN A 183 63.19 26.91 29.27
N VAL A 184 61.94 27.37 29.34
CA VAL A 184 61.62 28.78 29.62
C VAL A 184 60.98 28.99 31.01
N VAL A 185 60.68 27.91 31.75
CA VAL A 185 59.94 27.94 33.04
C VAL A 185 60.82 27.53 34.23
N GLY A 186 62.10 27.24 34.03
CA GLY A 186 63.04 26.94 35.12
C GLY A 186 62.92 25.53 35.71
N LEU A 187 62.07 24.67 35.15
CA LEU A 187 62.01 23.23 35.42
C LEU A 187 62.77 22.51 34.32
N PRO A 188 63.76 21.64 34.58
CA PRO A 188 64.49 20.99 33.49
C PRO A 188 63.49 20.20 32.63
N ASP A 189 63.15 20.72 31.45
CA ASP A 189 62.37 19.99 30.45
C ASP A 189 63.31 18.95 29.83
N VAL A 190 63.68 17.96 30.64
CA VAL A 190 64.42 16.81 30.17
C VAL A 190 63.43 16.06 29.31
N PRO A 191 63.70 15.89 28.01
CA PRO A 191 62.77 15.23 27.14
C PRO A 191 62.50 13.83 27.73
N MET A 192 61.22 13.41 27.80
CA MET A 192 60.82 12.21 28.57
C MET A 192 61.80 11.05 28.33
N PRO A 193 62.19 10.25 29.33
CA PRO A 193 63.15 9.16 29.10
C PRO A 193 62.73 8.29 27.91
N MET A 194 63.67 7.92 27.05
CA MET A 194 63.37 7.14 25.84
C MET A 194 62.61 5.83 26.17
N SER A 195 62.97 5.20 27.30
CA SER A 195 62.28 4.01 27.82
C SER A 195 60.80 4.27 28.14
N PHE A 196 60.44 5.47 28.60
CA PHE A 196 59.06 5.89 28.79
C PHE A 196 58.38 6.13 27.45
N ARG A 197 59.02 6.86 26.53
CA ARG A 197 58.41 7.19 25.22
C ARG A 197 58.08 5.95 24.40
N VAL A 198 58.93 4.92 24.44
CA VAL A 198 58.67 3.63 23.78
C VAL A 198 57.50 2.89 24.44
N LYS A 199 57.40 2.87 25.77
CA LYS A 199 56.24 2.28 26.47
C LYS A 199 54.95 3.04 26.17
N TYR A 200 55.04 4.36 26.14
CA TYR A 200 53.94 5.25 25.83
C TYR A 200 53.45 5.08 24.39
N LEU A 201 54.37 4.93 23.44
CA LEU A 201 54.03 4.53 22.07
C LEU A 201 53.27 3.20 22.05
N GLY A 202 53.59 2.25 22.93
CA GLY A 202 52.80 1.03 23.11
C GLY A 202 51.33 1.29 23.46
N ILE A 203 51.05 2.26 24.35
CA ILE A 203 49.67 2.68 24.68
C ILE A 203 48.98 3.32 23.46
N ILE A 204 49.70 4.19 22.73
CA ILE A 204 49.19 4.84 21.51
C ILE A 204 48.84 3.79 20.47
N LEU A 205 49.76 2.86 20.17
CA LEU A 205 49.52 1.78 19.21
C LEU A 205 48.38 0.88 19.68
N GLY A 206 48.26 0.62 20.99
CA GLY A 206 47.12 -0.09 21.56
C GLY A 206 45.78 0.59 21.27
N ASN A 207 45.72 1.93 21.32
CA ASN A 207 44.55 2.70 20.90
C ASN A 207 44.28 2.57 19.39
N VAL A 208 45.31 2.77 18.56
CA VAL A 208 45.22 2.65 17.09
C VAL A 208 44.65 1.28 16.71
N PHE A 209 45.27 0.19 17.19
CA PHE A 209 44.81 -1.16 16.92
C PHE A 209 43.43 -1.43 17.52
N GLY A 210 43.16 -0.97 18.74
CA GLY A 210 41.86 -1.13 19.39
C GLY A 210 40.73 -0.50 18.59
N SER A 211 40.90 0.74 18.12
CA SER A 211 39.91 1.43 17.28
C SER A 211 39.73 0.76 15.92
N ILE A 212 40.83 0.34 15.27
CA ILE A 212 40.77 -0.38 13.99
C ILE A 212 40.02 -1.71 14.13
N LEU A 213 40.36 -2.51 15.14
CA LEU A 213 39.71 -3.79 15.39
C LEU A 213 38.25 -3.62 15.78
N PHE A 214 37.93 -2.63 16.62
CA PHE A 214 36.55 -2.33 16.98
C PHE A 214 35.71 -1.96 15.76
N GLU A 215 36.19 -1.05 14.92
CA GLU A 215 35.47 -0.66 13.70
C GLU A 215 35.32 -1.86 12.75
N TYR A 216 36.40 -2.63 12.55
CA TYR A 216 36.39 -3.74 11.60
C TYR A 216 35.52 -4.91 12.06
N PHE A 217 35.61 -5.35 13.32
CA PHE A 217 34.90 -6.54 13.83
C PHE A 217 33.50 -6.22 14.36
N VAL A 218 33.36 -5.10 15.09
CA VAL A 218 32.10 -4.75 15.76
C VAL A 218 31.18 -3.99 14.82
N VAL A 219 31.67 -2.89 14.25
CA VAL A 219 30.85 -1.96 13.46
C VAL A 219 30.62 -2.47 12.04
N LEU A 220 31.66 -2.91 11.34
CA LEU A 220 31.56 -3.30 9.93
C LEU A 220 31.44 -4.82 9.73
N GLY A 221 31.92 -5.61 10.68
CA GLY A 221 32.20 -7.03 10.51
C GLY A 221 31.18 -7.99 11.13
N PRO A 222 31.65 -9.11 11.72
CA PRO A 222 30.81 -10.23 12.15
C PRO A 222 29.73 -9.86 13.17
N VAL A 223 30.02 -8.97 14.11
CA VAL A 223 29.06 -8.62 15.18
C VAL A 223 27.85 -7.90 14.58
N ARG A 224 28.05 -6.88 13.75
CA ARG A 224 26.96 -6.24 13.01
C ARG A 224 26.18 -7.24 12.17
N THR A 225 26.87 -8.15 11.51
CA THR A 225 26.23 -9.18 10.66
C THR A 225 25.33 -10.08 11.48
N TYR A 226 25.79 -10.54 12.64
CA TYR A 226 25.01 -11.33 13.58
C TYR A 226 23.73 -10.61 14.03
N PHE A 227 23.84 -9.37 14.52
CA PHE A 227 22.68 -8.61 15.00
C PHE A 227 21.70 -8.27 13.87
N ARG A 228 22.21 -7.94 12.68
CA ARG A 228 21.38 -7.67 11.51
C ARG A 228 20.59 -8.92 11.10
N ASN A 229 21.23 -10.08 11.02
CA ASN A 229 20.55 -11.33 10.67
C ASN A 229 19.50 -11.74 11.70
N LYS A 230 19.71 -11.39 12.98
CA LYS A 230 18.81 -11.74 14.07
C LYS A 230 17.59 -10.81 14.20
N TYR A 231 17.75 -9.51 13.91
CA TYR A 231 16.73 -8.50 14.24
C TYR A 231 16.25 -7.65 13.06
N HIS A 232 16.88 -7.71 11.88
CA HIS A 232 16.52 -6.88 10.72
C HIS A 232 16.41 -7.72 9.44
N THR A 233 15.23 -8.24 9.16
CA THR A 233 14.90 -9.04 7.95
C THR A 233 14.54 -8.19 6.73
N ASP A 234 14.30 -6.90 6.91
CA ASP A 234 13.76 -6.04 5.85
C ASP A 234 14.89 -5.49 4.98
N MET A 235 15.37 -6.32 4.06
CA MET A 235 16.10 -5.84 2.90
C MET A 235 15.12 -5.01 2.06
N ILE A 236 15.40 -3.72 1.85
CA ILE A 236 14.72 -2.97 0.79
C ILE A 236 15.51 -3.27 -0.49
N PRO A 237 15.06 -4.21 -1.34
CA PRO A 237 15.77 -4.52 -2.57
C PRO A 237 15.80 -3.29 -3.47
N MET A 238 16.86 -3.16 -4.26
CA MET A 238 16.83 -2.26 -5.41
C MET A 238 15.65 -2.65 -6.32
N ARG A 239 15.00 -1.65 -6.94
CA ARG A 239 13.86 -1.85 -7.85
C ARG A 239 14.21 -2.95 -8.85
N ASN A 240 13.36 -3.97 -8.93
CA ASN A 240 13.59 -5.17 -9.72
C ASN A 240 14.00 -4.82 -11.17
N THR A 241 15.11 -5.39 -11.64
CA THR A 241 15.70 -5.11 -12.96
C THR A 241 15.14 -5.98 -14.07
N TYR A 242 14.26 -6.93 -13.75
CA TYR A 242 13.57 -7.76 -14.73
C TYR A 242 12.80 -6.87 -15.72
N LYS A 243 13.24 -6.89 -16.98
CA LYS A 243 12.55 -6.27 -18.12
C LYS A 243 11.75 -7.35 -18.81
N PRO A 244 10.40 -7.31 -18.75
CA PRO A 244 9.57 -8.30 -19.41
C PRO A 244 9.78 -8.25 -20.93
N ASP A 245 10.01 -9.42 -21.54
CA ASP A 245 10.01 -9.55 -22.99
C ASP A 245 8.59 -9.34 -23.56
N ILE A 246 8.51 -8.90 -24.82
CA ILE A 246 7.26 -8.62 -25.52
C ILE A 246 6.39 -9.88 -25.62
N GLU A 247 6.97 -11.06 -25.84
CA GLU A 247 6.20 -12.30 -25.92
C GLU A 247 5.59 -12.67 -24.57
N ALA A 248 6.35 -12.54 -23.49
CA ALA A 248 5.85 -12.78 -22.13
C ALA A 248 4.70 -11.84 -21.78
N VAL A 249 4.81 -10.56 -22.14
CA VAL A 249 3.74 -9.56 -21.97
C VAL A 249 2.52 -9.93 -22.81
N LYS A 250 2.69 -10.35 -24.07
CA LYS A 250 1.58 -10.76 -24.94
C LYS A 250 0.87 -11.99 -24.38
N LYS A 251 1.61 -13.01 -23.94
CA LYS A 251 1.06 -14.24 -23.36
C LYS A 251 0.25 -13.95 -22.10
N LEU A 252 0.84 -13.26 -21.12
CA LEU A 252 0.12 -12.96 -19.88
C LEU A 252 -1.08 -12.05 -20.13
N ARG A 253 -0.99 -11.12 -21.08
CA ARG A 253 -2.15 -10.28 -21.46
C ARG A 253 -3.26 -11.08 -22.14
N ALA A 254 -2.93 -12.02 -23.02
CA ALA A 254 -3.95 -12.81 -23.72
C ALA A 254 -4.80 -13.62 -22.73
N GLU A 255 -4.15 -14.20 -21.72
CA GLU A 255 -4.81 -15.01 -20.70
C GLU A 255 -5.52 -14.16 -19.63
N SER A 256 -4.85 -13.13 -19.08
CA SER A 256 -5.43 -12.29 -18.02
C SER A 256 -6.42 -11.22 -18.51
N GLN A 257 -6.23 -10.74 -19.75
CA GLN A 257 -6.86 -9.55 -20.31
C GLN A 257 -6.68 -8.26 -19.49
N ALA A 258 -5.74 -8.23 -18.54
CA ALA A 258 -5.47 -7.05 -17.73
C ALA A 258 -4.82 -5.91 -18.55
N PRO A 259 -4.90 -4.65 -18.08
CA PRO A 259 -4.25 -3.51 -18.72
C PRO A 259 -2.75 -3.73 -18.95
N LEU A 260 -2.22 -3.35 -20.12
CA LEU A 260 -0.81 -3.57 -20.52
C LEU A 260 0.21 -3.11 -19.48
N LYS A 261 -0.04 -1.95 -18.87
CA LYS A 261 0.84 -1.39 -17.84
C LYS A 261 0.92 -2.32 -16.63
N ASP A 262 -0.20 -2.91 -16.26
CA ASP A 262 -0.30 -3.78 -15.09
C ASP A 262 0.30 -5.15 -15.37
N VAL A 263 0.10 -5.70 -16.57
CA VAL A 263 0.79 -6.93 -17.03
C VAL A 263 2.30 -6.78 -16.97
N ARG A 264 2.85 -5.65 -17.49
CA ARG A 264 4.29 -5.37 -17.41
C ARG A 264 4.78 -5.24 -15.97
N ASN A 265 4.01 -4.56 -15.12
CA ASN A 265 4.35 -4.39 -13.71
C ASN A 265 4.28 -5.71 -12.94
N ALA A 266 3.31 -6.58 -13.25
CA ALA A 266 3.18 -7.90 -12.64
C ALA A 266 4.41 -8.75 -12.95
N LEU A 267 4.75 -8.89 -14.23
CA LEU A 267 5.94 -9.63 -14.67
C LEU A 267 7.22 -9.05 -14.07
N ALA A 268 7.34 -7.72 -13.99
CA ALA A 268 8.47 -7.05 -13.33
C ALA A 268 8.49 -7.28 -11.82
N ALA A 269 7.35 -7.39 -11.15
CA ALA A 269 7.29 -7.65 -9.72
C ALA A 269 7.60 -9.12 -9.38
N THR A 270 7.30 -10.04 -10.28
CA THR A 270 7.40 -11.49 -10.05
C THR A 270 8.56 -12.16 -10.79
N ASN A 271 9.48 -11.37 -11.36
CA ASN A 271 10.63 -11.90 -12.12
C ASN A 271 10.24 -12.81 -13.30
N GLY A 272 9.09 -12.55 -13.93
CA GLY A 272 8.59 -13.38 -15.03
C GLY A 272 7.91 -14.68 -14.60
N ASP A 273 7.70 -14.91 -13.31
CA ASP A 273 6.85 -16.00 -12.82
C ASP A 273 5.39 -15.72 -13.19
N PHE A 274 4.83 -16.54 -14.09
CA PHE A 274 3.47 -16.39 -14.61
C PHE A 274 2.40 -16.64 -13.54
N PRO A 275 2.35 -17.79 -12.83
CA PRO A 275 1.43 -18.00 -11.71
C PRO A 275 1.45 -16.86 -10.68
N ALA A 276 2.64 -16.42 -10.26
CA ALA A 276 2.75 -15.31 -9.32
C ALA A 276 2.26 -13.98 -9.95
N ALA A 277 2.53 -13.74 -11.23
CA ALA A 277 2.07 -12.54 -11.94
C ALA A 277 0.54 -12.50 -12.05
N PHE A 278 -0.11 -13.65 -12.26
CA PHE A 278 -1.56 -13.76 -12.22
C PHE A 278 -2.13 -13.39 -10.86
N GLU A 279 -1.58 -13.96 -9.79
CA GLU A 279 -2.04 -13.65 -8.44
C GLU A 279 -1.78 -12.18 -8.08
N TRP A 280 -0.68 -11.60 -8.57
CA TRP A 280 -0.39 -10.17 -8.43
C TRP A 280 -1.45 -9.31 -9.14
N LEU A 281 -1.82 -9.66 -10.38
CA LEU A 281 -2.86 -8.96 -11.14
C LEU A 281 -4.23 -9.08 -10.44
N ARG A 282 -4.56 -10.26 -9.91
CA ARG A 282 -5.80 -10.50 -9.18
C ARG A 282 -5.91 -9.60 -7.94
N LYS A 283 -4.88 -9.62 -7.09
CA LYS A 283 -4.81 -8.76 -5.89
C LYS A 283 -4.89 -7.28 -6.24
N LYS A 284 -4.21 -6.85 -7.31
CA LYS A 284 -4.28 -5.47 -7.78
C LYS A 284 -5.66 -5.10 -8.32
N GLY A 285 -6.31 -6.02 -9.05
CA GLY A 285 -7.67 -5.86 -9.55
C GLY A 285 -8.67 -5.59 -8.42
N ILE A 286 -8.64 -6.43 -7.38
CA ILE A 286 -9.46 -6.28 -6.17
C ILE A 286 -9.23 -4.93 -5.50
N ALA A 287 -7.96 -4.54 -5.29
CA ALA A 287 -7.63 -3.23 -4.71
C ALA A 287 -8.08 -2.05 -5.58
N SER A 288 -8.14 -2.22 -6.90
CA SER A 288 -8.65 -1.21 -7.82
C SER A 288 -10.17 -1.11 -7.76
N ALA A 289 -10.87 -2.22 -7.51
CA ALA A 289 -12.32 -2.25 -7.38
C ALA A 289 -12.80 -1.44 -6.17
N SER A 290 -12.16 -1.62 -5.00
CA SER A 290 -12.50 -0.82 -3.81
C SER A 290 -12.35 0.69 -4.02
N LYS A 291 -11.43 1.13 -4.90
CA LYS A 291 -11.24 2.55 -5.23
C LYS A 291 -12.31 3.09 -6.19
N LYS A 292 -13.00 2.21 -6.92
CA LYS A 292 -13.99 2.56 -7.94
C LYS A 292 -15.42 2.35 -7.47
N ALA A 293 -15.63 1.60 -6.38
CA ALA A 293 -16.94 1.25 -5.84
C ALA A 293 -17.90 2.44 -5.66
N GLY A 294 -17.39 3.63 -5.34
CA GLY A 294 -18.20 4.85 -5.17
C GLY A 294 -18.61 5.57 -6.46
N ARG A 295 -18.26 5.04 -7.64
CA ARG A 295 -18.61 5.67 -8.93
C ARG A 295 -19.99 5.22 -9.40
N ALA A 296 -20.73 6.13 -10.02
CA ALA A 296 -22.07 5.85 -10.51
C ALA A 296 -22.06 4.81 -11.64
N THR A 297 -22.91 3.79 -11.50
CA THR A 297 -23.13 2.72 -12.48
C THR A 297 -24.57 2.78 -12.99
N ALA A 298 -24.82 3.49 -14.09
CA ALA A 298 -26.17 3.67 -14.65
C ALA A 298 -26.43 2.77 -15.87
N GLU A 299 -25.38 2.19 -16.46
CA GLU A 299 -25.47 1.23 -17.56
C GLU A 299 -25.33 -0.21 -17.02
N GLY A 300 -25.40 -1.23 -17.89
CA GLY A 300 -25.33 -2.63 -17.48
C GLY A 300 -26.25 -3.57 -18.27
N LEU A 301 -26.54 -4.73 -17.70
CA LEU A 301 -27.44 -5.73 -18.27
C LEU A 301 -28.34 -6.36 -17.20
N VAL A 302 -29.53 -6.74 -17.65
CA VAL A 302 -30.43 -7.69 -16.99
C VAL A 302 -30.21 -9.07 -17.61
N GLY A 303 -29.85 -10.05 -16.79
CA GLY A 303 -29.75 -11.45 -17.18
C GLY A 303 -30.96 -12.24 -16.70
N VAL A 304 -31.46 -13.14 -17.54
CA VAL A 304 -32.57 -14.04 -17.22
C VAL A 304 -32.15 -15.48 -17.49
N SER A 305 -32.43 -16.36 -16.52
CA SER A 305 -32.29 -17.80 -16.66
C SER A 305 -33.61 -18.47 -16.26
N VAL A 306 -34.14 -19.35 -17.11
CA VAL A 306 -35.35 -20.14 -16.85
C VAL A 306 -34.98 -21.60 -17.00
N ALA A 307 -35.30 -22.42 -16.00
CA ALA A 307 -35.06 -23.85 -16.02
C ALA A 307 -35.87 -24.53 -17.13
N GLN A 308 -35.40 -25.69 -17.59
CA GLN A 308 -36.05 -26.41 -18.70
C GLN A 308 -37.47 -26.88 -18.37
N ASP A 309 -37.75 -27.17 -17.11
CA ASP A 309 -39.08 -27.51 -16.61
C ASP A 309 -40.02 -26.29 -16.50
N GLY A 310 -39.47 -25.07 -16.58
CA GLY A 310 -40.20 -23.82 -16.43
C GLY A 310 -40.70 -23.56 -15.01
N LEU A 311 -40.22 -24.29 -14.00
CA LEU A 311 -40.65 -24.14 -12.60
C LEU A 311 -39.69 -23.30 -11.76
N GLN A 312 -38.46 -23.11 -12.24
CA GLN A 312 -37.48 -22.22 -11.63
C GLN A 312 -37.03 -21.16 -12.62
N ALA A 313 -36.87 -19.93 -12.15
CA ALA A 313 -36.24 -18.88 -12.94
C ALA A 313 -35.54 -17.87 -12.04
N ALA A 314 -34.60 -17.13 -12.60
CA ALA A 314 -34.05 -15.96 -11.96
C ALA A 314 -33.81 -14.84 -12.96
N MET A 315 -33.86 -13.62 -12.44
CA MET A 315 -33.50 -12.41 -13.15
C MET A 315 -32.51 -11.63 -12.28
N VAL A 316 -31.40 -11.18 -12.86
CA VAL A 316 -30.33 -10.44 -12.15
C VAL A 316 -30.02 -9.15 -12.89
N GLU A 317 -29.79 -8.07 -12.14
CA GLU A 317 -29.30 -6.80 -12.66
C GLU A 317 -27.84 -6.61 -12.22
N ILE A 318 -26.93 -6.48 -13.19
CA ILE A 318 -25.53 -6.08 -12.94
C ILE A 318 -25.24 -4.82 -13.73
N ASN A 319 -24.77 -3.79 -13.04
CA ASN A 319 -24.54 -2.46 -13.59
C ASN A 319 -23.05 -2.20 -13.82
N SER A 320 -22.75 -1.32 -14.79
CA SER A 320 -21.44 -0.80 -15.14
C SER A 320 -21.47 0.73 -15.27
N GLU A 321 -20.30 1.37 -15.31
CA GLU A 321 -20.20 2.83 -15.58
C GLU A 321 -20.66 3.14 -17.02
N THR A 322 -20.22 2.34 -18.00
CA THR A 322 -20.53 2.54 -19.43
C THR A 322 -21.19 1.33 -20.08
N ASP A 323 -21.83 1.57 -21.22
CA ASP A 323 -22.43 0.56 -22.10
C ASP A 323 -21.38 -0.30 -22.83
N PHE A 324 -20.18 0.24 -23.08
CA PHE A 324 -19.05 -0.52 -23.63
C PHE A 324 -18.66 -1.72 -22.78
N VAL A 325 -18.74 -1.59 -21.44
CA VAL A 325 -18.49 -2.72 -20.52
C VAL A 325 -19.61 -3.75 -20.59
N ALA A 326 -20.86 -3.34 -20.75
CA ALA A 326 -21.99 -4.25 -20.93
C ALA A 326 -21.86 -5.11 -22.21
N MET A 327 -21.17 -4.60 -23.23
CA MET A 327 -20.89 -5.35 -24.47
C MET A 327 -19.68 -6.29 -24.38
N ASN A 328 -18.99 -6.36 -23.23
CA ASN A 328 -17.82 -7.22 -23.06
C ASN A 328 -18.21 -8.68 -22.76
N ASP A 329 -17.60 -9.64 -23.46
CA ASP A 329 -17.88 -11.07 -23.30
C ASP A 329 -17.76 -11.58 -21.85
N LYS A 330 -16.77 -11.11 -21.08
CA LYS A 330 -16.59 -11.52 -19.68
C LYS A 330 -17.66 -10.93 -18.77
N PHE A 331 -18.12 -9.71 -19.06
CA PHE A 331 -19.23 -9.11 -18.34
C PHE A 331 -20.52 -9.89 -18.61
N GLN A 332 -20.81 -10.17 -19.89
CA GLN A 332 -21.99 -10.96 -20.29
C GLN A 332 -21.97 -12.37 -19.69
N ALA A 333 -20.81 -13.04 -19.71
CA ALA A 333 -20.63 -14.35 -19.07
C ALA A 333 -20.89 -14.29 -17.57
N LEU A 334 -20.42 -13.26 -16.86
CA LEU A 334 -20.69 -13.09 -15.44
C LEU A 334 -22.19 -12.94 -15.18
N VAL A 335 -22.89 -12.08 -15.92
CA VAL A 335 -24.33 -11.86 -15.77
C VAL A 335 -25.10 -13.17 -15.98
N SER A 336 -24.77 -13.91 -17.05
CA SER A 336 -25.41 -15.19 -17.36
C SER A 336 -25.16 -16.23 -16.27
N ASN A 337 -23.92 -16.40 -15.82
CA ASN A 337 -23.57 -17.40 -14.82
C ASN A 337 -24.22 -17.10 -13.47
N VAL A 338 -24.30 -15.81 -13.09
CA VAL A 338 -25.00 -15.37 -11.87
C VAL A 338 -26.50 -15.66 -12.00
N ALA A 339 -27.13 -15.33 -13.14
CA ALA A 339 -28.55 -15.64 -13.37
C ALA A 339 -28.83 -17.14 -13.23
N THR A 340 -27.98 -18.00 -13.81
CA THR A 340 -28.13 -19.46 -13.69
C THR A 340 -27.92 -19.96 -12.26
N ALA A 341 -26.90 -19.45 -11.55
CA ALA A 341 -26.64 -19.82 -10.16
C ALA A 341 -27.81 -19.44 -9.23
N VAL A 342 -28.37 -18.24 -9.39
CA VAL A 342 -29.55 -17.80 -8.64
C VAL A 342 -30.79 -18.62 -9.02
N ALA A 343 -30.97 -19.01 -10.28
CA ALA A 343 -32.11 -19.85 -10.66
C ALA A 343 -32.05 -21.23 -9.99
N SER A 344 -30.85 -21.76 -9.77
CA SER A 344 -30.60 -23.08 -9.16
C SER A 344 -30.45 -23.07 -7.63
N SER A 345 -30.49 -21.92 -6.96
CA SER A 345 -30.40 -21.84 -5.49
C SER A 345 -31.71 -22.28 -4.80
N GLU A 346 -31.68 -22.50 -3.49
CA GLU A 346 -32.92 -22.76 -2.75
C GLU A 346 -33.78 -21.49 -2.64
N ALA A 347 -35.02 -21.56 -3.11
CA ALA A 347 -35.98 -20.47 -3.04
C ALA A 347 -36.81 -20.51 -1.74
N SER A 348 -37.21 -19.34 -1.24
CA SER A 348 -38.19 -19.20 -0.17
C SER A 348 -39.52 -18.70 -0.74
N GLY A 349 -40.47 -19.62 -0.94
CA GLY A 349 -41.79 -19.31 -1.51
C GLY A 349 -41.76 -19.10 -3.03
N VAL A 350 -42.78 -18.41 -3.56
CA VAL A 350 -42.95 -18.23 -5.02
C VAL A 350 -41.95 -17.24 -5.61
N VAL A 351 -41.62 -16.18 -4.85
CA VAL A 351 -40.68 -15.14 -5.23
C VAL A 351 -39.73 -14.89 -4.07
N THR A 352 -38.43 -14.90 -4.34
CA THR A 352 -37.38 -14.55 -3.38
C THR A 352 -36.56 -13.40 -3.94
N GLN A 353 -36.54 -12.26 -3.24
CA GLN A 353 -35.71 -11.11 -3.60
C GLN A 353 -34.33 -11.29 -2.97
N LEU A 354 -33.28 -11.12 -3.77
CA LEU A 354 -31.89 -11.13 -3.35
C LEU A 354 -31.32 -9.71 -3.54
N PRO A 355 -31.37 -8.86 -2.50
CA PRO A 355 -30.67 -7.57 -2.52
C PRO A 355 -29.15 -7.77 -2.66
N THR A 356 -28.43 -6.67 -2.89
CA THR A 356 -26.99 -6.66 -3.19
C THR A 356 -26.16 -7.52 -2.22
N ASP A 357 -26.42 -7.43 -0.92
CA ASP A 357 -25.71 -8.14 0.14
C ASP A 357 -25.92 -9.67 0.10
N GLN A 358 -27.14 -10.11 -0.19
CA GLN A 358 -27.46 -11.53 -0.36
C GLN A 358 -26.93 -12.07 -1.69
N LEU A 359 -27.09 -11.30 -2.77
CA LEU A 359 -26.56 -11.65 -4.08
C LEU A 359 -25.04 -11.81 -4.06
N ALA A 360 -24.35 -11.00 -3.27
CA ALA A 360 -22.90 -11.07 -3.10
C ALA A 360 -22.41 -12.43 -2.56
N LEU A 361 -23.26 -13.18 -1.85
CA LEU A 361 -22.93 -14.47 -1.23
C LEU A 361 -23.18 -15.68 -2.16
N VAL A 362 -23.85 -15.48 -3.29
CA VAL A 362 -24.17 -16.56 -4.23
C VAL A 362 -22.88 -17.14 -4.81
N ASP A 363 -22.75 -18.46 -4.77
CA ASP A 363 -21.62 -19.17 -5.38
C ASP A 363 -21.83 -19.30 -6.89
N VAL A 364 -20.80 -18.92 -7.65
CA VAL A 364 -20.76 -19.00 -9.11
C VAL A 364 -19.45 -19.67 -9.52
N ASP A 365 -19.54 -20.95 -9.86
CA ASP A 365 -18.41 -21.79 -10.26
C ASP A 365 -17.31 -21.89 -9.17
N GLY A 366 -17.71 -22.05 -7.90
CA GLY A 366 -16.79 -22.24 -6.76
C GLY A 366 -16.19 -20.96 -6.18
N ALA A 367 -16.71 -19.79 -6.56
CA ALA A 367 -16.41 -18.53 -5.90
C ALA A 367 -17.65 -17.63 -5.85
N THR A 368 -17.71 -16.79 -4.81
CA THR A 368 -18.85 -15.90 -4.59
C THR A 368 -18.92 -14.75 -5.59
N VAL A 369 -20.11 -14.19 -5.83
CA VAL A 369 -20.28 -12.94 -6.60
C VAL A 369 -19.41 -11.81 -6.04
N ALA A 370 -19.27 -11.72 -4.70
CA ALA A 370 -18.38 -10.78 -4.02
C ALA A 370 -16.90 -10.90 -4.42
N GLN A 371 -16.46 -12.07 -4.91
CA GLN A 371 -15.11 -12.30 -5.39
C GLN A 371 -15.00 -12.07 -6.91
N LYS A 372 -15.99 -12.54 -7.69
CA LYS A 372 -15.98 -12.44 -9.16
C LYS A 372 -16.13 -11.00 -9.65
N VAL A 373 -16.95 -10.18 -9.00
CA VAL A 373 -17.18 -8.78 -9.43
C VAL A 373 -15.89 -7.94 -9.34
N PRO A 374 -15.14 -7.91 -8.23
CA PRO A 374 -13.86 -7.21 -8.17
C PRO A 374 -12.80 -7.71 -9.16
N GLU A 375 -12.79 -9.00 -9.48
CA GLU A 375 -11.90 -9.57 -10.51
C GLU A 375 -12.23 -8.99 -11.89
N LEU A 376 -13.51 -8.92 -12.25
CA LEU A 376 -13.96 -8.30 -13.49
C LEU A 376 -13.58 -6.81 -13.55
N VAL A 377 -13.78 -6.05 -12.46
CA VAL A 377 -13.38 -4.63 -12.36
C VAL A 377 -11.88 -4.43 -12.61
N GLY A 378 -11.04 -5.38 -12.18
CA GLY A 378 -9.61 -5.39 -12.46
C GLY A 378 -9.27 -5.55 -13.94
N VAL A 379 -10.11 -6.27 -14.68
CA VAL A 379 -9.96 -6.48 -16.13
C VAL A 379 -10.53 -5.31 -16.94
N VAL A 380 -11.79 -4.92 -16.68
CA VAL A 380 -12.49 -3.89 -17.47
C VAL A 380 -12.05 -2.47 -17.13
N GLY A 381 -11.62 -2.24 -15.89
CA GLY A 381 -11.12 -0.93 -15.48
C GLY A 381 -12.20 0.05 -15.00
N GLU A 382 -13.47 -0.30 -15.03
CA GLU A 382 -14.63 0.48 -14.58
C GLU A 382 -15.31 -0.17 -13.38
N ASN A 383 -16.11 0.61 -12.63
CA ASN A 383 -16.95 0.11 -11.57
C ASN A 383 -18.02 -0.84 -12.13
N VAL A 384 -18.20 -1.97 -11.45
CA VAL A 384 -19.23 -2.96 -11.75
C VAL A 384 -19.90 -3.33 -10.43
N VAL A 385 -21.23 -3.38 -10.43
CA VAL A 385 -22.03 -3.64 -9.23
C VAL A 385 -23.09 -4.68 -9.56
N ALA A 386 -23.13 -5.78 -8.80
CA ALA A 386 -24.26 -6.71 -8.82
C ALA A 386 -25.38 -6.12 -7.96
N GLN A 387 -26.39 -5.52 -8.58
CA GLN A 387 -27.34 -4.64 -7.90
C GLN A 387 -28.40 -5.44 -7.14
N ARG A 388 -29.05 -6.39 -7.81
CA ARG A 388 -30.14 -7.19 -7.25
C ARG A 388 -30.41 -8.41 -8.11
N ALA A 389 -30.99 -9.43 -7.50
CA ALA A 389 -31.59 -10.55 -8.22
C ALA A 389 -32.97 -10.87 -7.65
N VAL A 390 -33.76 -11.56 -8.45
CA VAL A 390 -35.01 -12.19 -8.01
C VAL A 390 -35.00 -13.63 -8.48
N GLN A 391 -35.46 -14.53 -7.62
CA GLN A 391 -35.68 -15.93 -7.94
C GLN A 391 -37.18 -16.23 -7.89
N PHE A 392 -37.64 -17.04 -8.84
CA PHE A 392 -39.00 -17.54 -8.92
C PHE A 392 -38.99 -19.06 -8.80
N GLN A 393 -39.93 -19.59 -8.01
CA GLN A 393 -40.16 -21.02 -7.85
C GLN A 393 -41.66 -21.32 -7.89
N LEU A 394 -42.05 -22.31 -8.70
CA LEU A 394 -43.40 -22.85 -8.71
C LEU A 394 -43.38 -24.35 -8.40
N GLU A 395 -44.42 -24.84 -7.73
CA GLU A 395 -44.67 -26.29 -7.61
C GLU A 395 -45.39 -26.84 -8.84
N GLU A 396 -46.27 -26.03 -9.43
CA GLU A 396 -47.06 -26.35 -10.61
C GLU A 396 -47.38 -25.08 -11.39
N GLY A 397 -47.27 -25.14 -12.72
CA GLY A 397 -47.40 -23.99 -13.61
C GLY A 397 -46.23 -23.84 -14.59
N THR A 398 -45.97 -22.59 -15.00
CA THR A 398 -44.82 -22.22 -15.84
C THR A 398 -44.39 -20.77 -15.58
N ILE A 399 -43.09 -20.51 -15.63
CA ILE A 399 -42.50 -19.18 -15.55
C ILE A 399 -42.09 -18.75 -16.96
N CYS A 400 -42.59 -17.61 -17.39
CA CYS A 400 -42.28 -17.01 -18.67
C CYS A 400 -41.43 -15.77 -18.49
N SER A 401 -40.68 -15.43 -19.53
CA SER A 401 -39.82 -14.25 -19.54
C SER A 401 -39.92 -13.48 -20.85
N TYR A 402 -39.59 -12.19 -20.77
CA TYR A 402 -39.35 -11.33 -21.90
C TYR A 402 -38.14 -10.45 -21.61
N LEU A 403 -37.28 -10.26 -22.62
CA LEU A 403 -36.12 -9.36 -22.57
C LEU A 403 -36.25 -8.33 -23.68
N HIS A 404 -35.99 -7.07 -23.34
CA HIS A 404 -36.00 -5.95 -24.26
C HIS A 404 -34.57 -5.43 -24.50
N ASN A 405 -34.29 -4.97 -25.72
CA ASN A 405 -32.95 -4.57 -26.19
C ASN A 405 -31.91 -5.65 -25.89
N VAL A 406 -32.12 -6.83 -26.48
CA VAL A 406 -31.30 -8.03 -26.26
C VAL A 406 -29.87 -7.79 -26.73
N ALA A 407 -28.90 -8.00 -25.84
CA ALA A 407 -27.47 -7.90 -26.14
C ALA A 407 -26.87 -9.25 -26.53
N ALA A 408 -27.34 -10.34 -25.89
CA ALA A 408 -26.93 -11.72 -26.12
C ALA A 408 -28.04 -12.67 -25.62
N PRO A 409 -28.01 -13.98 -25.92
CA PRO A 409 -29.00 -14.93 -25.43
C PRO A 409 -29.17 -14.85 -23.91
N GLY A 410 -30.39 -14.58 -23.44
CA GLY A 410 -30.69 -14.43 -22.01
C GLY A 410 -30.29 -13.10 -21.39
N LEU A 411 -29.78 -12.13 -22.16
CA LEU A 411 -29.29 -10.83 -21.67
C LEU A 411 -29.94 -9.66 -22.41
N GLY A 412 -30.43 -8.65 -21.68
CA GLY A 412 -31.03 -7.43 -22.25
C GLY A 412 -30.90 -6.20 -21.36
N ARG A 413 -31.45 -5.06 -21.77
CA ARG A 413 -31.48 -3.83 -20.93
C ARG A 413 -32.67 -3.74 -19.99
N ALA A 414 -33.73 -4.48 -20.28
CA ALA A 414 -34.88 -4.63 -19.39
C ALA A 414 -35.44 -6.04 -19.55
N GLY A 415 -36.02 -6.57 -18.49
CA GLY A 415 -36.61 -7.89 -18.48
C GLY A 415 -37.80 -7.98 -17.53
N ALA A 416 -38.68 -8.93 -17.78
CA ALA A 416 -39.71 -9.33 -16.85
C ALA A 416 -39.81 -10.84 -16.74
N LEU A 417 -40.15 -11.31 -15.54
CA LEU A 417 -40.56 -12.67 -15.24
C LEU A 417 -42.03 -12.68 -14.85
N VAL A 418 -42.77 -13.68 -15.31
CA VAL A 418 -44.18 -13.89 -14.96
C VAL A 418 -44.38 -15.35 -14.58
N ALA A 419 -44.84 -15.59 -13.35
CA ALA A 419 -45.25 -16.90 -12.88
C ALA A 419 -46.74 -17.12 -13.13
N LEU A 420 -47.05 -18.12 -13.95
CA LEU A 420 -48.42 -18.57 -14.22
C LEU A 420 -48.65 -19.92 -13.54
N GLN A 421 -49.53 -19.95 -12.56
CA GLN A 421 -49.94 -21.16 -11.87
C GLN A 421 -51.18 -21.75 -12.56
N TYR A 422 -51.10 -23.03 -12.91
CA TYR A 422 -52.17 -23.79 -13.56
C TYR A 422 -51.88 -25.29 -13.37
N PRO A 423 -52.84 -26.22 -13.57
CA PRO A 423 -52.65 -27.65 -13.32
C PRO A 423 -51.80 -28.33 -14.41
N SER A 424 -50.53 -27.93 -14.49
CA SER A 424 -49.60 -28.25 -15.58
C SER A 424 -49.31 -29.74 -15.74
N LYS A 425 -49.47 -30.55 -14.68
CA LYS A 425 -49.30 -32.01 -14.75
C LYS A 425 -50.40 -32.71 -15.56
N SER A 426 -51.57 -32.08 -15.67
CA SER A 426 -52.74 -32.59 -16.39
C SER A 426 -52.99 -31.92 -17.75
N ALA A 427 -52.20 -30.90 -18.09
CA ALA A 427 -52.35 -30.13 -19.32
C ALA A 427 -51.72 -30.84 -20.53
N THR A 428 -52.34 -30.71 -21.70
CA THR A 428 -51.76 -31.20 -22.95
C THR A 428 -50.58 -30.30 -23.40
N PRO A 429 -49.67 -30.79 -24.26
CA PRO A 429 -48.59 -29.97 -24.81
C PRO A 429 -49.07 -28.68 -25.49
N GLU A 430 -50.21 -28.71 -26.18
CA GLU A 430 -50.82 -27.55 -26.81
C GLU A 430 -51.31 -26.53 -25.79
N GLN A 431 -51.94 -26.99 -24.69
CA GLN A 431 -52.37 -26.11 -23.61
C GLN A 431 -51.17 -25.45 -22.93
N VAL A 432 -50.10 -26.22 -22.66
CA VAL A 432 -48.85 -25.69 -22.09
C VAL A 432 -48.22 -24.64 -23.02
N ALA A 433 -48.20 -24.89 -24.33
CA ALA A 433 -47.69 -23.92 -25.31
C ALA A 433 -48.52 -22.63 -25.31
N GLY A 434 -49.85 -22.73 -25.25
CA GLY A 434 -50.74 -21.59 -25.16
C GLY A 434 -50.54 -20.76 -23.89
N VAL A 435 -50.34 -21.40 -22.73
CA VAL A 435 -50.02 -20.68 -21.48
C VAL A 435 -48.66 -19.99 -21.56
N LYS A 436 -47.66 -20.62 -22.18
CA LYS A 436 -46.34 -20.00 -22.41
C LYS A 436 -46.43 -18.77 -23.31
N GLU A 437 -47.25 -18.83 -24.36
CA GLU A 437 -47.49 -17.69 -25.24
C GLU A 437 -48.17 -16.53 -24.49
N LEU A 438 -49.21 -16.82 -23.69
CA LEU A 438 -49.85 -15.85 -22.81
C LEU A 438 -48.83 -15.21 -21.84
N GLY A 439 -48.00 -16.02 -21.19
CA GLY A 439 -46.99 -15.55 -20.25
C GLY A 439 -45.93 -14.68 -20.91
N HIS A 440 -45.51 -15.00 -22.14
CA HIS A 440 -44.58 -14.17 -22.91
C HIS A 440 -45.18 -12.80 -23.25
N ARG A 441 -46.45 -12.78 -23.70
CA ARG A 441 -47.19 -11.52 -24.00
C ARG A 441 -47.37 -10.68 -22.74
N LEU A 442 -47.70 -11.30 -21.61
CA LEU A 442 -47.78 -10.63 -20.30
C LEU A 442 -46.42 -10.03 -19.91
N ALA A 443 -45.32 -10.78 -20.04
CA ALA A 443 -43.98 -10.30 -19.72
C ALA A 443 -43.59 -9.09 -20.60
N MET A 444 -43.92 -9.11 -21.90
CA MET A 444 -43.72 -7.98 -22.81
C MET A 444 -44.51 -6.74 -22.37
N HIS A 445 -45.79 -6.92 -22.03
CA HIS A 445 -46.63 -5.84 -21.53
C HIS A 445 -46.10 -5.25 -20.23
N ILE A 446 -45.67 -6.09 -19.29
CA ILE A 446 -45.09 -5.65 -18.01
C ILE A 446 -43.86 -4.77 -18.26
N VAL A 447 -42.93 -5.19 -19.15
CA VAL A 447 -41.74 -4.41 -19.46
C VAL A 447 -42.10 -3.01 -19.97
N ALA A 448 -43.14 -2.90 -20.82
CA ALA A 448 -43.58 -1.65 -21.41
C ALA A 448 -44.41 -0.77 -20.46
N ALA A 449 -45.40 -1.34 -19.78
CA ALA A 449 -46.40 -0.63 -18.97
C ALA A 449 -45.95 -0.36 -17.53
N LYS A 450 -44.90 -1.04 -17.05
CA LYS A 450 -44.30 -0.89 -15.70
C LYS A 450 -45.34 -0.83 -14.55
N PRO A 451 -46.28 -1.78 -14.46
CA PRO A 451 -47.19 -1.83 -13.30
C PRO A 451 -46.40 -1.98 -11.99
N ARG A 452 -46.93 -1.42 -10.90
CA ARG A 452 -46.30 -1.47 -9.57
C ARG A 452 -46.79 -2.65 -8.74
N PHE A 453 -48.03 -3.06 -8.97
CA PHE A 453 -48.69 -4.13 -8.21
C PHE A 453 -49.36 -5.12 -9.16
N LEU A 454 -49.69 -6.31 -8.67
CA LEU A 454 -50.39 -7.34 -9.46
C LEU A 454 -51.87 -7.04 -9.61
N SER A 455 -52.53 -6.75 -8.49
CA SER A 455 -53.97 -6.54 -8.41
C SER A 455 -54.30 -5.54 -7.30
N ARG A 456 -55.57 -5.13 -7.19
CA ARG A 456 -56.03 -4.18 -6.16
C ARG A 456 -55.82 -4.71 -4.73
N GLU A 457 -55.90 -6.03 -4.54
CA GLU A 457 -55.87 -6.66 -3.21
C GLU A 457 -54.48 -6.62 -2.57
N VAL A 458 -53.43 -6.48 -3.39
CA VAL A 458 -52.04 -6.41 -2.91
C VAL A 458 -51.54 -4.97 -2.76
N VAL A 459 -52.37 -3.97 -3.06
CA VAL A 459 -52.00 -2.55 -2.87
C VAL A 459 -52.12 -2.21 -1.38
N PRO A 460 -51.08 -1.62 -0.75
CA PRO A 460 -51.14 -1.23 0.66
C PRO A 460 -52.31 -0.29 0.96
N GLU A 461 -53.08 -0.60 2.01
CA GLU A 461 -54.27 0.17 2.37
C GLU A 461 -53.95 1.65 2.65
N GLU A 462 -52.79 1.93 3.27
CA GLU A 462 -52.30 3.29 3.51
C GLU A 462 -52.12 4.10 2.22
N LEU A 463 -51.63 3.47 1.14
CA LEU A 463 -51.48 4.12 -0.16
C LEU A 463 -52.85 4.42 -0.78
N VAL A 464 -53.78 3.49 -0.66
CA VAL A 464 -55.17 3.64 -1.13
C VAL A 464 -55.88 4.77 -0.38
N GLU A 465 -55.72 4.85 0.94
CA GLU A 465 -56.33 5.89 1.76
C GLU A 465 -55.76 7.28 1.48
N LYS A 466 -54.43 7.40 1.36
CA LYS A 466 -53.76 8.65 0.99
C LYS A 466 -54.23 9.15 -0.37
N GLU A 467 -54.26 8.27 -1.37
CA GLU A 467 -54.70 8.63 -2.70
C GLU A 467 -56.19 8.98 -2.72
N ARG A 468 -57.03 8.22 -2.01
CA ARG A 468 -58.47 8.52 -1.88
C ARG A 468 -58.71 9.89 -1.25
N ALA A 469 -57.96 10.25 -0.20
CA ALA A 469 -58.07 11.56 0.44
C ALA A 469 -57.65 12.69 -0.51
N PHE A 470 -56.52 12.52 -1.21
CA PHE A 470 -56.05 13.48 -2.20
C PHE A 470 -57.06 13.69 -3.33
N LEU A 471 -57.61 12.60 -3.89
CA LEU A 471 -58.63 12.65 -4.92
C LEU A 471 -59.93 13.28 -4.42
N ALA A 472 -60.34 13.02 -3.16
CA ALA A 472 -61.52 13.62 -2.55
C ALA A 472 -61.37 15.14 -2.37
N ASP A 473 -60.20 15.62 -1.97
CA ASP A 473 -59.93 17.07 -1.87
C ASP A 473 -59.97 17.75 -3.24
N GLN A 474 -59.45 17.12 -4.30
CA GLN A 474 -59.54 17.67 -5.67
C GLN A 474 -60.98 17.89 -6.17
N VAL A 475 -61.95 17.11 -5.66
CA VAL A 475 -63.35 17.20 -6.10
C VAL A 475 -64.24 17.93 -5.09
N LYS A 476 -63.69 18.33 -3.93
CA LYS A 476 -64.42 19.00 -2.84
C LYS A 476 -64.95 20.38 -3.24
N ASP A 477 -64.17 21.13 -4.01
CA ASP A 477 -64.53 22.49 -4.48
C ASP A 477 -65.42 22.48 -5.73
N SER A 478 -65.86 21.31 -6.20
CA SER A 478 -66.65 21.18 -7.44
C SER A 478 -68.12 21.62 -7.31
N GLY A 479 -68.57 22.01 -6.11
CA GLY A 479 -69.94 22.48 -5.85
C GLY A 479 -71.03 21.40 -5.98
N LYS A 480 -70.66 20.12 -6.13
CA LYS A 480 -71.59 19.00 -6.34
C LYS A 480 -72.06 18.38 -5.02
N PRO A 481 -73.23 17.72 -4.98
CA PRO A 481 -73.70 17.00 -3.79
C PRO A 481 -72.73 15.90 -3.34
N ALA A 482 -72.63 15.66 -2.03
CA ALA A 482 -71.66 14.73 -1.42
C ALA A 482 -71.66 13.31 -2.02
N HIS A 483 -72.84 12.77 -2.39
CA HIS A 483 -72.93 11.45 -3.02
C HIS A 483 -72.32 11.40 -4.44
N ILE A 484 -72.36 12.51 -5.18
CA ILE A 484 -71.72 12.64 -6.50
C ILE A 484 -70.20 12.78 -6.34
N VAL A 485 -69.76 13.56 -5.35
CA VAL A 485 -68.34 13.71 -5.00
C VAL A 485 -67.74 12.35 -4.64
N ALA A 486 -68.39 11.57 -3.78
CA ALA A 486 -67.96 10.21 -3.44
C ALA A 486 -67.87 9.29 -4.67
N LYS A 487 -68.87 9.33 -5.56
CA LYS A 487 -68.87 8.54 -6.81
C LYS A 487 -67.77 8.98 -7.78
N MET A 488 -67.44 10.27 -7.81
CA MET A 488 -66.33 10.81 -8.62
C MET A 488 -64.97 10.37 -8.06
N THR A 489 -64.79 10.43 -6.74
CA THR A 489 -63.58 9.94 -6.07
C THR A 489 -63.37 8.47 -6.36
N GLU A 490 -64.40 7.64 -6.23
CA GLU A 490 -64.30 6.19 -6.48
C GLU A 490 -64.00 5.88 -7.96
N GLY A 491 -64.57 6.62 -8.90
CA GLY A 491 -64.24 6.47 -10.33
C GLY A 491 -62.79 6.84 -10.64
N ARG A 492 -62.25 7.90 -10.02
CA ARG A 492 -60.84 8.28 -10.15
C ARG A 492 -59.90 7.28 -9.48
N LEU A 493 -60.31 6.73 -8.34
CA LEU A 493 -59.59 5.67 -7.64
C LEU A 493 -59.53 4.38 -8.48
N GLY A 494 -60.61 4.05 -9.18
CA GLY A 494 -60.61 2.97 -10.18
C GLY A 494 -59.59 3.20 -11.31
N LYS A 495 -59.48 4.43 -11.80
CA LYS A 495 -58.45 4.80 -12.80
C LYS A 495 -57.03 4.65 -12.22
N PHE A 496 -56.82 5.08 -10.97
CA PHE A 496 -55.56 4.90 -10.27
C PHE A 496 -55.16 3.42 -10.20
N PHE A 497 -56.09 2.52 -9.81
CA PHE A 497 -55.83 1.08 -9.84
C PHE A 497 -55.49 0.55 -11.25
N GLY A 498 -56.16 1.07 -12.29
CA GLY A 498 -55.86 0.75 -13.69
C GLY A 498 -54.49 1.26 -14.17
N GLU A 499 -53.91 2.26 -13.50
CA GLU A 499 -52.56 2.77 -13.80
C GLU A 499 -51.48 1.99 -13.04
N ILE A 500 -51.73 1.58 -11.79
CA ILE A 500 -50.70 0.96 -10.93
C ILE A 500 -50.74 -0.57 -10.86
N THR A 501 -51.85 -1.23 -11.21
CA THR A 501 -51.98 -2.70 -11.08
C THR A 501 -52.03 -3.38 -12.45
N LEU A 502 -51.28 -4.48 -12.61
CA LEU A 502 -51.18 -5.21 -13.87
C LEU A 502 -52.55 -5.69 -14.38
N LEU A 503 -53.32 -6.39 -13.54
CA LEU A 503 -54.57 -7.02 -13.98
C LEU A 503 -55.67 -5.99 -14.30
N GLU A 504 -55.53 -4.74 -13.82
CA GLU A 504 -56.51 -3.68 -14.08
C GLU A 504 -56.19 -2.76 -15.25
N GLN A 505 -55.02 -2.90 -15.88
CA GLN A 505 -54.67 -2.08 -17.03
C GLN A 505 -55.63 -2.32 -18.20
N ASP A 506 -56.25 -1.24 -18.68
CA ASP A 506 -57.24 -1.25 -19.77
C ASP A 506 -56.61 -1.20 -21.17
N HIS A 507 -55.29 -1.36 -21.28
CA HIS A 507 -54.53 -1.20 -22.53
C HIS A 507 -53.46 -2.29 -22.69
N PHE A 508 -53.88 -3.55 -22.62
CA PHE A 508 -52.96 -4.65 -22.91
C PHE A 508 -52.42 -4.51 -24.35
N ILE A 509 -51.13 -4.76 -24.57
CA ILE A 509 -50.47 -4.66 -25.88
C ILE A 509 -50.89 -5.84 -26.76
N GLU A 510 -52.16 -5.82 -27.19
CA GLU A 510 -52.83 -6.78 -28.04
C GLU A 510 -53.88 -6.09 -28.89
N GLU A 511 -54.33 -6.78 -29.95
CA GLU A 511 -55.38 -6.26 -30.82
C GLU A 511 -56.67 -5.96 -30.02
N GLY A 512 -57.19 -4.75 -30.17
CA GLY A 512 -58.37 -4.28 -29.45
C GLY A 512 -58.12 -3.73 -28.04
N ASN A 513 -56.88 -3.71 -27.56
CA ASN A 513 -56.48 -3.19 -26.24
C ASN A 513 -57.38 -3.67 -25.09
N PRO A 514 -57.54 -4.99 -24.90
CA PRO A 514 -58.40 -5.50 -23.83
C PRO A 514 -57.83 -5.16 -22.45
N LYS A 515 -58.68 -5.22 -21.43
CA LYS A 515 -58.24 -5.19 -20.04
C LYS A 515 -57.43 -6.45 -19.73
N VAL A 516 -56.23 -6.31 -19.15
CA VAL A 516 -55.28 -7.43 -18.94
C VAL A 516 -55.94 -8.62 -18.22
N GLY A 517 -56.61 -8.39 -17.09
CA GLY A 517 -57.28 -9.46 -16.35
C GLY A 517 -58.35 -10.20 -17.16
N LYS A 518 -59.13 -9.47 -17.96
CA LYS A 518 -60.14 -10.09 -18.85
C LYS A 518 -59.49 -10.93 -19.93
N PHE A 519 -58.40 -10.44 -20.52
CA PHE A 519 -57.66 -11.20 -21.53
C PHE A 519 -57.10 -12.50 -20.94
N VAL A 520 -56.53 -12.46 -19.73
CA VAL A 520 -56.06 -13.66 -19.02
C VAL A 520 -57.21 -14.65 -18.78
N GLU A 521 -58.36 -14.19 -18.29
CA GLU A 521 -59.54 -15.02 -18.08
C GLU A 521 -60.09 -15.65 -19.38
N GLU A 522 -60.12 -14.89 -20.47
CA GLU A 522 -60.56 -15.36 -21.78
C GLU A 522 -59.61 -16.42 -22.34
N GLN A 523 -58.30 -16.20 -22.25
CA GLN A 523 -57.31 -17.19 -22.68
C GLN A 523 -57.35 -18.45 -21.82
N ALA A 524 -57.50 -18.32 -20.49
CA ALA A 524 -57.67 -19.45 -19.58
C ALA A 524 -58.88 -20.31 -19.98
N LYS A 525 -60.02 -19.68 -20.29
CA LYS A 525 -61.24 -20.35 -20.78
C LYS A 525 -61.02 -21.04 -22.13
N ASN A 526 -60.37 -20.36 -23.08
CA ASN A 526 -60.09 -20.93 -24.41
C ASN A 526 -59.18 -22.15 -24.33
N LEU A 527 -58.22 -22.14 -23.40
CA LEU A 527 -57.32 -23.26 -23.14
C LEU A 527 -57.97 -24.36 -22.28
N GLY A 528 -59.12 -24.10 -21.66
CA GLY A 528 -59.77 -25.03 -20.74
C GLY A 528 -58.97 -25.29 -19.46
N LEU A 529 -58.17 -24.31 -19.02
CA LEU A 529 -57.33 -24.40 -17.83
C LEU A 529 -57.66 -23.28 -16.85
N ASP A 530 -57.55 -23.57 -15.55
CA ASP A 530 -57.54 -22.52 -14.53
C ASP A 530 -56.13 -21.93 -14.45
N VAL A 531 -55.93 -20.76 -15.08
CA VAL A 531 -54.63 -20.08 -15.16
C VAL A 531 -54.67 -18.83 -14.29
N LYS A 532 -53.79 -18.77 -13.29
CA LYS A 532 -53.63 -17.65 -12.38
C LYS A 532 -52.25 -17.02 -12.53
N VAL A 533 -52.19 -15.70 -12.63
CA VAL A 533 -50.93 -14.96 -12.49
C VAL A 533 -50.56 -14.96 -11.01
N ALA A 534 -49.55 -15.75 -10.64
CA ALA A 534 -49.13 -15.91 -9.25
C ALA A 534 -48.24 -14.74 -8.80
N ALA A 535 -47.30 -14.34 -9.65
CA ALA A 535 -46.40 -13.23 -9.40
C ALA A 535 -45.77 -12.74 -10.72
N TYR A 536 -45.22 -11.52 -10.69
CA TYR A 536 -44.32 -11.04 -11.71
C TYR A 536 -43.24 -10.16 -11.08
N GLU A 537 -42.15 -9.95 -11.80
CA GLU A 537 -41.11 -8.99 -11.45
C GLU A 537 -40.55 -8.37 -12.72
N ARG A 538 -40.11 -7.11 -12.64
CA ARG A 538 -39.55 -6.36 -13.77
C ARG A 538 -38.29 -5.63 -13.36
N PHE A 539 -37.18 -5.88 -14.06
CA PHE A 539 -35.96 -5.08 -13.95
C PHE A 539 -35.71 -4.24 -15.20
N GLY A 540 -35.28 -3.01 -15.00
CA GLY A 540 -34.67 -2.16 -16.02
C GLY A 540 -33.34 -1.64 -15.49
N VAL A 541 -32.30 -1.69 -16.33
CA VAL A 541 -30.96 -1.22 -15.98
C VAL A 541 -31.03 0.22 -15.48
N GLY A 542 -30.57 0.43 -14.24
CA GLY A 542 -30.43 1.76 -13.62
C GLY A 542 -31.65 2.27 -12.87
N GLU A 543 -32.80 1.59 -12.93
CA GLU A 543 -34.05 2.08 -12.30
C GLU A 543 -34.05 1.90 -10.76
N GLY A 544 -33.24 0.99 -10.21
CA GLY A 544 -33.22 0.70 -8.77
C GLY A 544 -32.55 1.76 -7.87
N LYS A 545 -32.05 2.88 -8.43
CA LYS A 545 -31.35 3.93 -7.67
C LYS A 545 -32.19 5.16 -7.37
N GLU A 546 -33.35 5.32 -8.01
CA GLU A 546 -34.22 6.49 -7.84
C GLU A 546 -35.11 6.41 -6.59
N GLU A 547 -35.34 5.22 -6.02
CA GLU A 547 -36.16 5.06 -4.81
C GLU A 547 -35.39 5.23 -3.48
N GLU A 548 -34.06 5.34 -3.51
CA GLU A 548 -33.23 5.60 -2.31
C GLU A 548 -32.92 7.09 -2.06
N ALA A 549 -33.31 7.99 -2.98
CA ALA A 549 -33.14 9.44 -2.89
C ALA A 549 -34.48 10.14 -2.66
#